data_AF-A0A7W1GBW0-F1
#
_entry.id   AF-A0A7W1GBW0-F1
#
_cell.length_a   1.000
_cell.length_b   1.000
_cell.length_c   1.000
_cell.angle_alpha   90.00
_cell.angle_beta   90.00
_cell.angle_gamma   90.00
#
_symmetry.space_group_name_H-M   'P 1'
#
loop_
_entity.id
_entity.type
_entity.pdbx_description
1 polymer ?
#
loop_
_entity_poly.entity_id
_entity_poly.type
_entity_poly.pdbx_seq_one_letter_code
_entity_poly.pdbx_strand_id
1 'polypeptide(L)'
;MRIFHSVKISDEAKVGTARRAVLGYAAPFGFSKTQLAELEIVVQEIGTNAARYATHGGCLHWAAVLGDEPGIELFYWDKGPGIYDIDRAVRDGVSTSGSLGGGLG
;
A
#
# COMPACT_ATOMS: atom_id res chain seq x y z
N MET A 1 22.36 1.49 4.97
CA MET A 1 21.36 0.51 5.44
C MET A 1 20.03 1.24 5.51
N ARG A 2 18.98 0.76 4.82
CA ARG A 2 17.64 1.37 4.85
C ARG A 2 16.87 0.85 6.06
N ILE A 3 16.11 1.72 6.73
CA ILE A 3 15.22 1.33 7.82
C ILE A 3 13.84 1.05 7.21
N PHE A 4 13.34 -0.17 7.41
CA PHE A 4 12.00 -0.55 7.01
C PHE A 4 11.07 -0.50 8.22
N HIS A 5 9.92 0.12 8.02
CA HIS A 5 8.80 0.07 8.94
C HIS A 5 7.80 -0.98 8.47
N SER A 6 6.99 -1.50 9.39
CA SER A 6 6.06 -2.58 9.05
C SER A 6 4.82 -2.58 9.92
N VAL A 7 3.71 -3.01 9.35
CA VAL A 7 2.45 -3.20 10.06
C VAL A 7 1.75 -4.43 9.52
N LYS A 8 1.26 -5.27 10.43
CA LYS A 8 0.43 -6.43 10.08
C LYS A 8 -0.97 -5.95 9.69
N ILE A 9 -1.48 -6.45 8.57
CA ILE A 9 -2.85 -6.19 8.12
C ILE A 9 -3.64 -7.49 8.21
N SER A 10 -4.46 -7.60 9.27
CA SER A 10 -5.32 -8.76 9.53
C SER A 10 -6.79 -8.52 9.20
N ASP A 11 -7.20 -7.26 9.13
CA ASP A 11 -8.59 -6.82 9.01
C ASP A 11 -8.63 -5.35 8.56
N GLU A 12 -9.82 -4.87 8.22
CA GLU A 12 -10.02 -3.49 7.74
C GLU A 12 -9.64 -2.43 8.78
N ALA A 13 -9.75 -2.72 10.09
CA ALA A 13 -9.34 -1.76 11.12
C ALA A 13 -7.83 -1.53 11.14
N LYS A 14 -7.03 -2.54 10.74
CA LYS A 14 -5.58 -2.37 10.54
C LYS A 14 -5.22 -1.52 9.34
N VAL A 15 -6.08 -1.44 8.31
CA VAL A 15 -5.83 -0.59 7.13
C VAL A 15 -5.73 0.89 7.53
N GLY A 16 -6.66 1.37 8.37
CA GLY A 16 -6.58 2.76 8.87
C GLY A 16 -5.34 3.01 9.73
N THR A 17 -4.87 2.01 10.47
CA THR A 17 -3.61 2.10 11.24
C THR A 17 -2.41 2.19 10.31
N ALA A 18 -2.36 1.36 9.27
CA ALA A 18 -1.31 1.38 8.26
C ALA A 18 -1.24 2.74 7.55
N ARG A 19 -2.39 3.27 7.15
CA ARG A 19 -2.51 4.56 6.48
C ARG A 19 -1.95 5.71 7.30
N ARG A 20 -2.35 5.81 8.56
CA ARG A 20 -1.81 6.84 9.49
C ARG A 20 -0.30 6.67 9.70
N ALA A 21 0.19 5.44 9.82
CA ALA A 21 1.61 5.17 10.03
C ALA A 21 2.46 5.57 8.81
N VAL A 22 2.03 5.20 7.61
CA VAL A 22 2.72 5.55 6.36
C VAL A 22 2.69 7.07 6.11
N LEU A 23 1.52 7.71 6.26
CA LEU A 23 1.41 9.16 6.07
C LEU A 23 2.19 9.95 7.12
N GLY A 24 2.16 9.53 8.37
CA GLY A 24 2.96 10.14 9.44
C GLY A 24 4.47 10.01 9.18
N TYR A 25 4.89 8.87 8.61
CA TYR A 25 6.26 8.66 8.17
C TYR A 25 6.63 9.53 6.96
N ALA A 26 5.73 9.70 5.99
CA ALA A 26 5.98 10.42 4.74
C ALA A 26 5.90 11.96 4.87
N ALA A 27 5.04 12.46 5.75
CA ALA A 27 4.80 13.90 5.95
C ALA A 27 6.08 14.77 6.08
N PRO A 28 7.15 14.37 6.80
CA PRO A 28 8.35 15.18 6.92
C PRO A 28 9.25 15.20 5.67
N PHE A 29 8.98 14.41 4.62
CA PHE A 29 9.88 14.29 3.46
C PHE A 29 9.63 15.31 2.35
N GLY A 30 8.76 16.29 2.55
CA GLY A 30 8.55 17.38 1.57
C GLY A 30 7.58 17.03 0.43
N PHE A 31 6.79 15.97 0.56
CA PHE A 31 5.69 15.68 -0.37
C PHE A 31 4.64 16.80 -0.38
N SER A 32 4.08 17.08 -1.56
CA SER A 32 2.90 17.94 -1.70
C SER A 32 1.66 17.28 -1.09
N LYS A 33 0.62 18.08 -0.82
CA LYS A 33 -0.67 17.57 -0.34
C LYS A 33 -1.29 16.56 -1.30
N THR A 34 -1.16 16.79 -2.61
CA THR A 34 -1.66 15.88 -3.65
C THR A 34 -0.93 14.54 -3.60
N GLN A 35 0.41 14.55 -3.51
CA GLN A 35 1.19 13.32 -3.42
C GLN A 35 0.91 12.53 -2.13
N LEU A 36 0.68 13.22 -1.01
CA LEU A 36 0.27 12.55 0.24
C LEU A 36 -1.13 11.92 0.11
N ALA A 37 -2.07 12.56 -0.61
CA ALA A 37 -3.39 12.00 -0.87
C ALA A 37 -3.32 10.79 -1.81
N GLU A 38 -2.46 10.83 -2.84
CA GLU A 38 -2.18 9.69 -3.71
C GLU A 38 -1.59 8.52 -2.92
N LEU A 39 -0.60 8.78 -2.06
CA LEU A 39 -0.03 7.78 -1.16
C LEU A 39 -1.08 7.18 -0.23
N GLU A 40 -2.00 8.00 0.29
CA GLU A 40 -3.11 7.55 1.11
C GLU A 40 -3.99 6.51 0.39
N ILE A 41 -4.32 6.79 -0.87
CA ILE A 41 -5.13 5.91 -1.73
C ILE A 41 -4.38 4.60 -1.99
N VAL A 42 -3.09 4.66 -2.36
CA VAL A 42 -2.29 3.44 -2.59
C VAL A 42 -2.26 2.54 -1.35
N VAL A 43 -2.05 3.11 -0.16
CA VAL A 43 -2.06 2.34 1.10
C VAL A 43 -3.44 1.76 1.40
N GLN A 44 -4.51 2.50 1.10
CA GLN A 44 -5.88 2.02 1.25
C GLN A 44 -6.17 0.82 0.35
N GLU A 45 -5.77 0.86 -0.92
CA GLU A 45 -5.98 -0.22 -1.87
C GLU A 45 -5.19 -1.47 -1.48
N ILE A 46 -3.89 -1.33 -1.19
CA ILE A 46 -3.05 -2.45 -0.72
C ILE A 46 -3.64 -3.06 0.54
N GLY A 47 -4.02 -2.24 1.53
CA GLY A 47 -4.55 -2.71 2.80
C GLY A 47 -5.92 -3.37 2.68
N THR A 48 -6.80 -2.87 1.81
CA THR A 48 -8.13 -3.45 1.60
C THR A 48 -8.01 -4.80 0.90
N ASN A 49 -7.15 -4.90 -0.12
CA ASN A 49 -6.87 -6.17 -0.79
C ASN A 49 -6.26 -7.19 0.18
N ALA A 50 -5.31 -6.76 1.00
CA ALA A 50 -4.73 -7.58 2.07
C ALA A 50 -5.80 -8.10 3.03
N ALA A 51 -6.67 -7.22 3.56
CA ALA A 51 -7.70 -7.61 4.52
C ALA A 51 -8.75 -8.57 3.94
N ARG A 52 -9.04 -8.48 2.63
CA ARG A 52 -10.04 -9.32 1.95
C ARG A 52 -9.50 -10.68 1.50
N TYR A 53 -8.26 -10.72 1.02
CA TYR A 53 -7.75 -11.87 0.27
C TYR A 53 -6.58 -12.59 0.96
N ALA A 54 -5.85 -11.94 1.87
CA ALA A 54 -4.73 -12.57 2.55
C ALA A 54 -5.24 -13.58 3.59
N THR A 55 -4.84 -14.84 3.46
CA THR A 55 -5.24 -15.90 4.40
C THR A 55 -4.31 -16.01 5.62
N HIS A 56 -3.05 -15.55 5.49
CA HIS A 56 -2.03 -15.72 6.51
C HIS A 56 -1.20 -14.46 6.75
N GLY A 57 -1.70 -13.59 7.65
CA GLY A 57 -0.89 -12.69 8.46
C GLY A 57 0.12 -11.80 7.72
N GLY A 58 -0.23 -11.30 6.54
CA GLY A 58 0.66 -10.46 5.74
C GLY A 58 0.93 -9.09 6.35
N CYS A 59 2.02 -8.49 5.89
CA CYS A 59 2.53 -7.21 6.38
C CYS A 59 2.72 -6.23 5.24
N LEU A 60 2.29 -4.99 5.47
CA LEU A 60 2.71 -3.86 4.67
C LEU A 60 4.02 -3.33 5.25
N HIS A 61 5.00 -3.16 4.38
CA HIS A 61 6.31 -2.62 4.68
C HIS A 61 6.52 -1.34 3.88
N TRP A 62 7.27 -0.40 4.46
CA TRP A 62 7.62 0.83 3.79
C TRP A 62 8.96 1.40 4.24
N ALA A 63 9.60 2.16 3.35
CA ALA A 63 10.84 2.88 3.62
C ALA A 63 10.96 4.09 2.68
N ALA A 64 11.81 5.04 3.06
CA ALA A 64 12.20 6.11 2.13
C ALA A 64 13.06 5.51 1.00
N VAL A 65 12.91 6.06 -0.20
CA VAL A 65 13.75 5.76 -1.37
C VAL A 65 15.12 6.43 -1.19
N LEU A 66 16.15 5.86 -1.81
CA LEU A 66 17.48 6.48 -1.88
C LEU A 66 17.54 7.36 -3.14
N GLY A 67 17.80 8.66 -2.98
CA GLY A 67 17.91 9.59 -4.10
C GLY A 67 17.73 11.03 -3.65
N ASP A 68 17.79 11.95 -4.63
CA ASP A 68 17.65 13.39 -4.39
C ASP A 68 16.18 13.83 -4.25
N GLU A 69 15.26 13.06 -4.82
CA GLU A 69 13.81 13.34 -4.77
C GLU A 69 13.12 12.55 -3.64
N PRO A 70 12.15 13.16 -2.94
CA PRO A 70 11.32 12.46 -1.95
C PRO A 70 10.59 11.27 -2.56
N GLY A 71 10.82 10.07 -2.01
CA GLY A 71 10.15 8.85 -2.45
C GLY A 71 9.85 7.92 -1.29
N ILE A 72 8.69 7.26 -1.33
CA ILE A 72 8.34 6.15 -0.43
C ILE A 72 8.20 4.89 -1.27
N GLU A 73 8.91 3.84 -0.86
CA GLU A 73 8.70 2.49 -1.38
C GLU A 73 7.72 1.76 -0.45
N LEU A 74 6.73 1.11 -1.04
CA LEU A 74 5.75 0.27 -0.36
C LEU A 74 5.86 -1.16 -0.91
N PHE A 75 5.83 -2.16 -0.03
CA PHE A 75 5.64 -3.54 -0.46
C PHE A 75 4.78 -4.29 0.55
N TYR A 76 3.87 -5.11 0.04
CA TYR A 76 3.08 -6.03 0.84
C TYR A 76 3.55 -7.45 0.61
N TRP A 77 3.68 -8.21 1.69
CA TRP A 77 4.06 -9.60 1.63
C TRP A 77 3.16 -10.46 2.52
N ASP A 78 2.62 -11.52 1.95
CA ASP A 78 1.79 -12.51 2.64
C ASP A 78 2.08 -13.94 2.14
N LYS A 79 1.59 -14.94 2.88
CA LYS A 79 1.65 -16.36 2.52
C LYS A 79 0.29 -16.89 2.04
N GLY A 80 -0.45 -16.08 1.31
CA GLY A 80 -1.71 -16.42 0.71
C GLY A 80 -1.56 -17.30 -0.53
N PRO A 81 -2.68 -17.65 -1.19
CA PRO A 81 -2.67 -18.53 -2.37
C PRO A 81 -1.96 -17.92 -3.59
N GLY A 82 -1.51 -16.67 -3.50
CA GLY A 82 -0.94 -15.91 -4.60
C GLY A 82 -2.02 -15.39 -5.56
N ILE A 83 -1.57 -14.63 -6.56
CA ILE A 83 -2.42 -14.16 -7.65
C ILE A 83 -2.30 -15.18 -8.80
N TYR A 84 -3.34 -15.99 -8.99
CA TYR A 84 -3.34 -17.07 -9.98
C TYR A 84 -3.23 -16.58 -11.43
N ASP A 85 -3.83 -15.43 -11.73
CA ASP A 85 -3.81 -14.82 -13.06
C ASP A 85 -3.55 -13.31 -12.88
N ILE A 86 -2.29 -12.92 -13.07
CA ILE A 86 -1.84 -11.53 -12.90
C ILE A 86 -2.53 -10.63 -13.93
N ASP A 87 -2.65 -11.08 -15.17
CA ASP A 87 -3.27 -10.28 -16.22
C ASP A 87 -4.75 -10.03 -15.93
N ARG A 88 -5.46 -11.03 -15.39
CA ARG A 88 -6.82 -10.85 -14.90
C ARG A 88 -6.87 -9.99 -13.65
N ALA A 89 -5.95 -10.12 -12.70
CA ALA A 89 -5.93 -9.28 -11.50
C ALA A 89 -5.65 -7.80 -11.83
N VAL A 90 -4.81 -7.53 -12.83
CA VAL A 90 -4.57 -6.18 -13.34
C VAL A 90 -5.80 -5.65 -14.08
N ARG A 91 -6.46 -6.48 -14.92
CA ARG A 91 -7.71 -6.09 -15.60
C ARG A 91 -8.90 -5.90 -14.65
N ASP A 92 -9.10 -6.79 -13.70
CA ASP A 92 -10.14 -6.71 -12.65
C ASP A 92 -9.80 -5.57 -11.66
N GLY A 93 -8.51 -5.23 -11.51
CA GLY A 93 -8.01 -4.04 -10.82
C GLY A 93 -8.28 -2.72 -11.55
N VAL A 94 -8.73 -2.77 -12.81
CA VAL A 94 -9.39 -1.63 -13.47
C VAL A 94 -10.83 -1.58 -12.96
N SER A 95 -11.01 -0.89 -11.84
CA SER A 95 -12.30 -0.43 -11.31
C SER A 95 -13.31 -1.49 -10.87
N THR A 96 -13.07 -2.10 -9.70
CA THR A 96 -14.21 -2.32 -8.78
C THR A 96 -14.53 -1.02 -8.05
N SER A 97 -15.38 -0.21 -8.68
CA SER A 97 -16.17 0.87 -8.07
C SER A 97 -15.40 1.99 -7.34
N GLY A 98 -14.97 3.01 -8.09
CA GLY A 98 -14.94 4.39 -7.58
C GLY A 98 -13.74 4.87 -6.76
N SER A 99 -12.60 4.16 -6.74
CA SER A 99 -11.36 4.75 -6.22
C SER A 99 -10.60 5.52 -7.32
N LEU A 100 -10.14 6.73 -6.97
CA LEU A 100 -9.26 7.58 -7.78
C LEU A 100 -7.84 7.02 -7.71
N GLY A 101 -7.57 5.90 -8.37
CA GLY A 101 -6.24 5.32 -8.42
C GLY A 101 -6.17 4.24 -9.48
N GLY A 102 -5.46 4.53 -10.56
CA GLY A 102 -5.18 3.55 -11.61
C GLY A 102 -4.54 2.32 -10.98
N GLY A 103 -5.25 1.20 -11.02
CA GLY A 103 -4.73 -0.07 -10.56
C GLY A 103 -3.48 -0.41 -11.38
N LEU A 104 -2.33 -0.55 -10.72
CA LEU A 104 -1.05 -1.05 -11.28
C LEU A 104 -0.71 -0.62 -12.73
N GLY A 105 -1.13 0.58 -13.14
CA GLY A 105 -1.02 1.10 -14.50
C GLY A 105 -1.05 2.62 -14.50
#